data_AF-A0A024TXI2-F1
#
_entry.id   AF-A0A024TXI2-F1
#
_cell.length_a   1.000
_cell.length_b   1.000
_cell.length_c   1.000
_cell.angle_alpha   90.00
_cell.angle_beta   90.00
_cell.angle_gamma   90.00
#
_symmetry.space_group_name_H-M   'P 1'
#
loop_
_entity.id
_entity.type
_entity.pdbx_description
1 polymer ?
#
loop_
_entity_poly.entity_id
_entity_poly.type
_entity_poly.pdbx_seq_one_letter_code
_entity_poly.pdbx_strand_id
1 'polypeptide(L)'
;MRETDAAVVPLTAADGLASTVPASSTSIPRYVKALAVCVCVGVGLMCLDSNVVLHEQILHPVKPKDSIQVSAAVAGTSYIVSDNSSITSSNATTIEFPTTPAPISTLPTSTSPPSPPPVESTQPPVEPRLRQSASGASTPFKPKNIRFVTLADNPHGGICLLASSIFQDDAVLEVLAWNYSSTFFDGSTCGEACHGNQDNNNRYGQQKKLHWLEHYVEKNSDLDDDDLVLFTDAWDVIVQSSTQKLTDLFLKHTQGERGLIFNGEPTCGDSFNNDGMYGYKLRAKAWNIRLEPNQTPRLVGGHYMCNAIAAKTASNTLVAGPNWSLGSGGILGDVQSLRAFLRRVTAIRIAQEEEFRQHQTFLFEGDQILFQIAYLTAPEINVKIDTAAEIFFVISYLIGPGVTSSTQTWNGAV
;
A
#
# COMPACT_ATOMS: atom_id res chain seq x y z
N MET A 1 -61.78 -2.76 -11.02
CA MET A 1 -63.15 -3.03 -10.50
C MET A 1 -63.29 -4.52 -10.31
N ARG A 2 -63.84 -4.91 -9.13
CA ARG A 2 -64.02 -6.26 -8.53
C ARG A 2 -62.73 -6.87 -7.96
N GLU A 3 -62.53 -6.79 -6.63
CA GLU A 3 -63.11 -7.62 -5.52
C GLU A 3 -62.52 -9.04 -5.55
N THR A 4 -61.94 -9.61 -4.49
CA THR A 4 -62.46 -9.69 -3.09
C THR A 4 -61.37 -9.86 -2.01
N ASP A 5 -61.66 -9.25 -0.86
CA ASP A 5 -61.10 -9.40 0.50
C ASP A 5 -61.12 -10.85 1.05
N ALA A 6 -60.09 -11.33 1.76
CA ALA A 6 -59.80 -11.25 3.21
C ALA A 6 -60.74 -12.06 4.14
N ALA A 7 -60.15 -12.92 4.97
CA ALA A 7 -60.64 -13.24 6.33
C ALA A 7 -59.55 -13.94 7.18
N VAL A 8 -59.64 -13.71 8.49
CA VAL A 8 -58.65 -13.83 9.58
C VAL A 8 -59.25 -14.78 10.65
N VAL A 9 -58.53 -15.85 11.11
CA VAL A 9 -58.10 -16.14 12.53
C VAL A 9 -59.03 -17.13 13.33
N PRO A 10 -58.63 -17.80 14.45
CA PRO A 10 -57.55 -18.76 14.81
C PRO A 10 -58.11 -20.01 15.60
N LEU A 11 -57.30 -20.68 16.45
CA LEU A 11 -57.56 -21.71 17.54
C LEU A 11 -56.74 -23.00 17.26
N THR A 12 -56.05 -23.73 18.15
CA THR A 12 -55.87 -23.79 19.62
C THR A 12 -54.71 -24.78 19.92
N ALA A 13 -54.08 -24.65 21.09
CA ALA A 13 -53.06 -25.55 21.64
C ALA A 13 -53.64 -26.83 22.30
N ALA A 14 -52.85 -27.92 22.37
CA ALA A 14 -52.69 -28.80 23.55
C ALA A 14 -51.70 -29.97 23.31
N ASP A 15 -50.70 -30.04 24.21
CA ASP A 15 -50.12 -31.19 24.93
C ASP A 15 -49.43 -32.40 24.26
N GLY A 16 -48.25 -32.77 24.80
CA GLY A 16 -47.89 -34.18 25.04
C GLY A 16 -46.41 -34.58 24.82
N LEU A 17 -45.69 -34.84 25.91
CA LEU A 17 -44.31 -35.34 26.02
C LEU A 17 -43.99 -36.65 25.24
N ALA A 18 -42.75 -36.80 24.76
CA ALA A 18 -41.82 -37.88 25.15
C ALA A 18 -40.45 -37.82 24.43
N SER A 19 -39.39 -38.02 25.23
CA SER A 19 -37.98 -38.20 24.88
C SER A 19 -37.72 -39.45 24.00
N THR A 20 -36.86 -39.33 22.97
CA THR A 20 -35.95 -40.39 22.50
C THR A 20 -34.90 -39.84 21.51
N VAL A 21 -33.63 -40.03 21.85
CA VAL A 21 -32.43 -40.04 20.98
C VAL A 21 -31.85 -41.46 21.18
N PRO A 22 -31.27 -42.18 20.18
CA PRO A 22 -30.46 -41.69 19.05
C PRO A 22 -30.71 -42.35 17.68
N ALA A 23 -30.28 -41.68 16.60
CA ALA A 23 -29.87 -42.36 15.38
C ALA A 23 -28.73 -41.59 14.69
N SER A 24 -27.54 -42.19 14.71
CA SER A 24 -26.39 -41.83 13.89
C SER A 24 -26.74 -41.93 12.40
N SER A 25 -26.66 -40.81 11.68
CA SER A 25 -26.82 -40.77 10.22
C SER A 25 -25.47 -40.51 9.54
N THR A 26 -25.03 -41.52 8.79
CA THR A 26 -23.85 -41.56 7.94
C THR A 26 -24.06 -40.73 6.67
N SER A 27 -23.58 -39.48 6.64
CA SER A 27 -23.63 -38.60 5.45
C SER A 27 -22.26 -38.27 4.84
N ILE A 28 -21.21 -39.04 5.15
CA ILE A 28 -19.84 -38.80 4.68
C ILE A 28 -19.55 -39.17 3.20
N PRO A 29 -20.28 -40.06 2.47
CA PRO A 29 -19.80 -40.49 1.15
C PRO A 29 -20.17 -39.55 -0.03
N ARG A 30 -21.01 -38.51 0.17
CA ARG A 30 -21.40 -37.58 -0.92
C ARG A 30 -20.48 -36.36 -1.04
N TYR A 31 -19.99 -35.82 0.09
CA TYR A 31 -19.09 -34.67 0.08
C TYR A 31 -17.70 -35.02 -0.46
N VAL A 32 -17.17 -36.21 -0.15
CA VAL A 32 -15.86 -36.66 -0.65
C VAL A 32 -15.86 -36.85 -2.17
N LYS A 33 -16.97 -37.29 -2.76
CA LYS A 33 -17.12 -37.43 -4.21
C LYS A 33 -17.29 -36.08 -4.91
N ALA A 34 -18.02 -35.13 -4.31
CA ALA A 34 -18.14 -33.78 -4.84
C ALA A 34 -16.79 -33.04 -4.83
N LEU A 35 -16.00 -33.20 -3.75
CA LEU A 35 -14.66 -32.62 -3.64
C LEU A 35 -13.70 -33.20 -4.69
N ALA A 36 -13.72 -34.52 -4.87
CA ALA A 36 -12.86 -35.19 -5.86
C ALA A 36 -13.18 -34.76 -7.30
N VAL A 37 -14.46 -34.57 -7.63
CA VAL A 37 -14.88 -34.09 -8.97
C VAL A 37 -14.47 -32.64 -9.18
N CYS A 38 -14.60 -31.76 -8.18
CA CYS A 38 -14.13 -30.37 -8.29
C CYS A 38 -12.61 -30.26 -8.41
N VAL A 39 -11.85 -31.08 -7.70
CA VAL A 39 -10.37 -31.10 -7.80
C VAL A 39 -9.93 -31.63 -9.15
N CYS A 40 -10.55 -32.70 -9.69
CA CYS A 40 -10.18 -33.23 -11.00
C CYS A 40 -10.57 -32.31 -12.17
N VAL A 41 -11.71 -31.61 -12.08
CA VAL A 41 -12.11 -30.61 -13.09
C VAL A 41 -11.25 -29.35 -12.98
N GLY A 42 -10.90 -28.93 -11.76
CA GLY A 42 -9.97 -27.82 -11.52
C GLY A 42 -8.59 -28.08 -12.10
N VAL A 43 -8.00 -29.25 -11.83
CA VAL A 43 -6.69 -29.63 -12.40
C VAL A 43 -6.76 -29.78 -13.93
N GLY A 44 -7.88 -30.31 -14.47
CA GLY A 44 -8.10 -30.42 -15.91
C GLY A 44 -8.16 -29.07 -16.64
N LEU A 45 -8.77 -28.06 -16.02
CA LEU A 45 -8.80 -26.68 -16.54
C LEU A 45 -7.44 -25.98 -16.40
N MET A 46 -6.70 -26.23 -15.32
CA MET A 46 -5.34 -25.68 -15.13
C MET A 46 -4.34 -26.15 -16.19
N CYS A 47 -4.46 -27.40 -16.66
CA CYS A 47 -3.62 -27.91 -17.76
C CYS A 47 -3.97 -27.30 -19.12
N LEU A 48 -5.19 -26.79 -19.30
CA LEU A 48 -5.60 -26.14 -20.54
C LEU A 48 -5.17 -24.67 -20.57
N ASP A 49 -5.31 -23.94 -19.45
CA ASP A 49 -4.88 -22.53 -19.37
C ASP A 49 -3.36 -22.36 -19.36
N SER A 50 -2.61 -23.28 -18.74
CA SER A 50 -1.14 -23.23 -18.76
C SER A 50 -0.57 -23.37 -20.17
N ASN A 51 -1.28 -24.07 -21.07
CA ASN A 51 -0.87 -24.21 -22.47
C ASN A 51 -1.22 -22.96 -23.30
N VAL A 52 -2.26 -22.20 -22.94
CA VAL A 52 -2.62 -20.94 -23.62
C VAL A 52 -1.66 -19.81 -23.24
N VAL A 53 -1.30 -19.69 -21.96
CA VAL A 53 -0.32 -18.69 -21.48
C VAL A 53 1.07 -18.94 -22.07
N LEU A 54 1.47 -20.20 -22.23
CA LEU A 54 2.75 -20.54 -22.88
C LEU A 54 2.73 -20.27 -24.39
N HIS A 55 1.57 -20.38 -25.06
CA HIS A 55 1.48 -20.14 -26.50
C HIS A 55 1.46 -18.65 -26.86
N GLU A 56 0.82 -17.79 -26.06
CA GLU A 56 0.85 -16.33 -26.29
C GLU A 56 2.24 -15.71 -26.07
N GLN A 57 3.03 -16.21 -25.13
CA GLN A 57 4.41 -15.73 -24.93
C GLN A 57 5.37 -16.10 -26.07
N ILE A 58 5.10 -17.19 -26.81
CA ILE A 58 5.93 -17.63 -27.93
C ILE A 58 5.61 -16.85 -29.22
N LEU A 59 4.37 -16.39 -29.39
CA LEU A 59 3.91 -15.68 -30.60
C LEU A 59 4.20 -14.17 -30.60
N HIS A 60 4.48 -13.56 -29.43
CA HIS A 60 4.83 -12.13 -29.33
C HIS A 60 6.14 -11.89 -28.54
N PRO A 61 7.31 -12.15 -29.15
CA PRO A 61 8.57 -11.73 -28.55
C PRO A 61 8.64 -10.20 -28.54
N VAL A 62 8.58 -9.60 -27.34
CA VAL A 62 8.91 -8.19 -27.11
C VAL A 62 10.36 -7.96 -27.54
N LYS A 63 10.56 -7.19 -28.61
CA LYS A 63 11.91 -6.77 -29.03
C LYS A 63 12.48 -5.82 -27.96
N PRO A 64 13.66 -6.11 -27.38
CA PRO A 64 14.32 -5.14 -26.52
C PRO A 64 14.79 -3.96 -27.38
N LYS A 65 14.27 -2.76 -27.08
CA LYS A 65 14.85 -1.50 -27.57
C LYS A 65 16.05 -1.17 -26.66
N ASP A 66 17.21 -1.09 -27.29
CA ASP A 66 18.42 -0.36 -26.93
C ASP A 66 18.95 -0.55 -25.49
N SER A 67 19.96 -1.42 -25.40
CA SER A 67 20.83 -1.58 -24.24
C SER A 67 21.58 -0.28 -23.90
N ILE A 68 21.18 0.39 -22.82
CA ILE A 68 22.03 1.39 -22.16
C ILE A 68 22.95 0.64 -21.21
N GLN A 69 24.25 0.60 -21.52
CA GLN A 69 25.28 0.18 -20.59
C GLN A 69 25.37 1.18 -19.43
N VAL A 70 24.89 0.79 -18.25
CA VAL A 70 25.18 1.52 -17.01
C VAL A 70 26.42 0.87 -16.40
N SER A 71 27.58 1.53 -16.54
CA SER A 71 28.79 1.16 -15.81
C SER A 71 28.62 1.51 -14.33
N ALA A 72 28.82 0.50 -13.49
CA ALA A 72 28.91 0.64 -12.05
C ALA A 72 30.19 1.40 -11.67
N ALA A 73 30.05 2.47 -10.89
CA ALA A 73 31.13 3.01 -10.08
C ALA A 73 30.55 3.62 -8.80
N VAL A 74 30.55 2.84 -7.73
CA VAL A 74 30.47 3.32 -6.35
C VAL A 74 31.90 3.42 -5.83
N ALA A 75 32.37 4.63 -5.52
CA ALA A 75 33.34 4.91 -4.46
C ALA A 75 33.49 6.42 -4.29
N GLY A 76 33.30 6.92 -3.07
CA GLY A 76 33.44 8.32 -2.75
C GLY A 76 34.87 8.81 -2.84
N THR A 77 35.05 10.08 -3.23
CA THR A 77 36.13 10.93 -2.72
C THR A 77 35.74 12.39 -2.94
N SER A 78 35.74 13.16 -1.84
CA SER A 78 35.66 14.61 -1.81
C SER A 78 36.98 15.24 -2.26
N TYR A 79 36.97 16.11 -3.27
CA TYR A 79 37.98 17.16 -3.44
C TYR A 79 37.36 18.41 -4.09
N ILE A 80 37.58 19.55 -3.44
CA ILE A 80 37.45 20.89 -4.02
C ILE A 80 38.74 21.17 -4.82
N VAL A 81 38.62 21.82 -5.98
CA VAL A 81 39.44 22.97 -6.48
C VAL A 81 39.60 22.94 -8.02
N SER A 82 39.28 24.11 -8.60
CA SER A 82 39.78 24.76 -9.82
C SER A 82 39.14 24.55 -11.20
N ASP A 83 38.52 25.65 -11.64
CA ASP A 83 38.36 26.10 -13.02
C ASP A 83 39.65 26.02 -13.84
N ASN A 84 39.56 25.66 -15.13
CA ASN A 84 39.92 26.56 -16.24
C ASN A 84 39.52 26.00 -17.63
N SER A 85 38.95 26.88 -18.48
CA SER A 85 38.95 26.91 -19.97
C SER A 85 38.29 25.76 -20.77
N SER A 86 37.48 25.96 -21.83
CA SER A 86 37.18 27.14 -22.66
C SER A 86 36.11 26.83 -23.74
N ILE A 87 35.16 27.76 -23.96
CA ILE A 87 34.70 28.36 -25.27
C ILE A 87 33.89 27.40 -26.23
N THR A 88 32.68 27.68 -26.79
CA THR A 88 32.00 28.91 -27.28
C THR A 88 30.50 28.72 -27.59
N SER A 89 29.81 29.86 -27.76
CA SER A 89 28.54 30.19 -28.45
C SER A 89 27.28 30.28 -27.57
N SER A 90 26.82 31.45 -27.10
CA SER A 90 26.38 32.73 -27.71
C SER A 90 24.85 32.82 -27.84
N ASN A 91 24.19 33.40 -26.83
CA ASN A 91 23.29 34.57 -26.94
C ASN A 91 22.41 34.68 -25.67
N ALA A 92 22.79 35.57 -24.76
CA ALA A 92 21.94 36.03 -23.67
C ALA A 92 22.08 37.55 -23.51
N THR A 93 20.92 38.22 -23.47
CA THR A 93 20.73 39.67 -23.40
C THR A 93 21.07 40.20 -22.01
N THR A 94 21.90 41.25 -21.96
CA THR A 94 22.44 41.92 -20.77
C THR A 94 21.42 42.80 -20.04
N ILE A 95 21.39 42.76 -18.70
CA ILE A 95 20.93 43.85 -17.84
C ILE A 95 21.99 44.05 -16.74
N GLU A 96 22.55 45.26 -16.67
CA GLU A 96 23.58 45.70 -15.72
C GLU A 96 22.99 46.28 -14.43
N PHE A 97 23.67 46.08 -13.30
CA PHE A 97 23.67 47.03 -12.17
C PHE A 97 25.08 47.11 -11.53
N PRO A 98 25.50 48.27 -11.00
CA PRO A 98 26.91 48.57 -10.71
C PRO A 98 27.34 48.20 -9.28
N THR A 99 28.61 47.82 -9.12
CA THR A 99 29.33 47.67 -7.85
C THR A 99 30.37 48.77 -7.70
N THR A 100 30.54 49.29 -6.48
CA THR A 100 31.63 50.20 -6.09
C THR A 100 32.36 49.65 -4.86
N PRO A 101 33.71 49.70 -4.78
CA PRO A 101 34.51 48.98 -3.78
C PRO A 101 35.03 49.86 -2.62
N ALA A 102 35.52 49.24 -1.54
CA ALA A 102 36.38 49.89 -0.54
C ALA A 102 37.49 48.94 -0.02
N PRO A 103 38.65 49.46 0.44
CA PRO A 103 39.95 48.78 0.33
C PRO A 103 40.53 48.21 1.65
N ILE A 104 41.57 47.38 1.47
CA ILE A 104 42.40 46.69 2.48
C ILE A 104 43.56 47.59 2.96
N SER A 105 43.90 47.53 4.27
CA SER A 105 45.26 47.55 4.89
C SER A 105 45.12 47.87 6.39
N THR A 106 45.86 47.39 7.40
CA THR A 106 47.23 46.85 7.56
C THR A 106 47.31 46.10 8.92
N LEU A 107 48.12 45.05 9.01
CA LEU A 107 48.65 44.46 10.27
C LEU A 107 49.95 45.21 10.69
N PRO A 108 50.49 45.09 11.94
CA PRO A 108 51.46 44.00 12.17
C PRO A 108 51.69 43.47 13.64
N THR A 109 52.22 42.24 13.69
CA THR A 109 53.21 41.59 14.60
C THR A 109 52.98 41.25 16.09
N SER A 110 52.98 39.92 16.33
CA SER A 110 53.88 39.11 17.21
C SER A 110 53.75 39.14 18.75
N THR A 111 53.34 38.00 19.34
CA THR A 111 54.14 37.17 20.29
C THR A 111 53.53 35.76 20.47
N SER A 112 54.38 34.79 20.77
CA SER A 112 54.22 33.31 20.79
C SER A 112 53.09 32.71 21.64
N PRO A 113 52.72 31.41 21.45
CA PRO A 113 51.47 30.83 21.96
C PRO A 113 51.59 30.25 23.39
N PRO A 114 50.53 30.29 24.22
CA PRO A 114 50.48 29.54 25.48
C PRO A 114 50.05 28.08 25.25
N SER A 115 50.67 27.17 26.01
CA SER A 115 50.45 25.72 26.05
C SER A 115 48.99 25.32 26.30
N PRO A 116 48.53 24.15 25.80
CA PRO A 116 47.16 23.68 26.01
C PRO A 116 46.93 23.18 27.45
N PRO A 117 45.71 23.33 28.01
CA PRO A 117 45.32 22.77 29.30
C PRO A 117 45.16 21.24 29.22
N PRO A 118 45.18 20.53 30.37
CA PRO A 118 45.20 19.07 30.40
C PRO A 118 43.90 18.44 29.86
N VAL A 119 44.06 17.33 29.14
CA VAL A 119 43.00 16.54 28.53
C VAL A 119 42.13 15.89 29.60
N GLU A 120 40.88 16.34 29.71
CA GLU A 120 39.84 15.68 30.48
C GLU A 120 39.26 14.53 29.64
N SER A 121 39.36 13.31 30.17
CA SER A 121 38.96 12.05 29.54
C SER A 121 37.47 12.07 29.18
N THR A 122 37.16 12.34 27.92
CA THR A 122 35.79 12.29 27.38
C THR A 122 35.40 10.82 27.21
N GLN A 123 34.37 10.37 27.94
CA GLN A 123 33.72 9.08 27.72
C GLN A 123 33.28 8.94 26.25
N PRO A 124 33.28 7.72 25.69
CA PRO A 124 32.82 7.49 24.32
C PRO A 124 31.33 7.89 24.16
N PRO A 125 30.90 8.25 22.94
CA PRO A 125 29.54 8.72 22.69
C PRO A 125 28.53 7.65 23.11
N VAL A 126 27.65 8.01 24.03
CA VAL A 126 26.48 7.19 24.37
C VAL A 126 25.63 7.07 23.11
N GLU A 127 25.34 5.82 22.70
CA GLU A 127 24.36 5.50 21.66
C GLU A 127 23.09 6.34 21.81
N PRO A 128 22.40 6.74 20.72
CA PRO A 128 21.15 7.47 20.83
C PRO A 128 20.11 6.55 21.48
N ARG A 129 19.96 6.68 22.79
CA ARG A 129 18.87 6.07 23.54
C ARG A 129 17.59 6.71 22.99
N LEU A 130 16.83 5.93 22.22
CA LEU A 130 15.48 6.26 21.79
C LEU A 130 14.76 6.88 22.99
N ARG A 131 14.38 8.16 22.86
CA ARG A 131 13.51 8.80 23.84
C ARG A 131 12.20 8.03 23.82
N GLN A 132 12.05 7.11 24.76
CA GLN A 132 10.75 6.67 25.21
C GLN A 132 10.07 7.92 25.77
N SER A 133 9.29 8.58 24.92
CA SER A 133 8.30 9.54 25.37
C SER A 133 7.41 8.79 26.35
N ALA A 134 7.47 9.18 27.62
CA ALA A 134 6.53 8.74 28.63
C ALA A 134 5.16 9.35 28.32
N SER A 135 4.44 8.78 27.37
CA SER A 135 2.98 8.87 27.30
C SER A 135 2.43 7.74 28.18
N GLY A 136 1.47 8.08 29.05
CA GLY A 136 0.92 7.18 30.07
C GLY A 136 0.59 5.81 29.49
N ALA A 137 0.75 4.77 30.31
CA ALA A 137 0.57 3.37 29.93
C ALA A 137 -0.84 3.14 29.35
N SER A 138 -1.01 3.39 28.06
CA SER A 138 -2.13 2.95 27.26
C SER A 138 -2.01 1.44 27.23
N THR A 139 -3.04 0.74 27.65
CA THR A 139 -3.10 -0.71 27.46
C THR A 139 -2.84 -1.01 25.98
N PRO A 140 -1.91 -1.94 25.66
CA PRO A 140 -1.65 -2.32 24.28
C PRO A 140 -2.96 -2.67 23.56
N PHE A 141 -3.08 -2.23 22.31
CA PHE A 141 -4.22 -2.56 21.47
C PHE A 141 -4.36 -4.08 21.35
N LYS A 142 -5.60 -4.57 21.39
CA LYS A 142 -5.94 -5.99 21.30
C LYS A 142 -6.90 -6.17 20.13
N PRO A 143 -6.38 -6.60 18.97
CA PRO A 143 -7.23 -6.88 17.82
C PRO A 143 -8.24 -8.00 18.13
N LYS A 144 -9.44 -7.91 17.55
CA LYS A 144 -10.46 -8.95 17.61
C LYS A 144 -10.28 -9.93 16.45
N ASN A 145 -11.15 -9.91 15.46
CA ASN A 145 -11.11 -10.82 14.33
C ASN A 145 -10.31 -10.22 13.18
N ILE A 146 -9.93 -11.05 12.21
CA ILE A 146 -9.37 -10.58 10.93
C ILE A 146 -10.35 -10.88 9.80
N ARG A 147 -10.60 -9.86 8.97
CA ARG A 147 -11.43 -9.93 7.77
C ARG A 147 -10.53 -9.93 6.54
N PHE A 148 -10.72 -10.90 5.66
CA PHE A 148 -9.97 -10.99 4.40
C PHE A 148 -10.83 -10.42 3.29
N VAL A 149 -10.36 -9.35 2.66
CA VAL A 149 -11.14 -8.58 1.71
C VAL A 149 -10.36 -8.41 0.42
N THR A 150 -11.05 -8.54 -0.70
CA THR A 150 -10.49 -8.19 -2.01
C THR A 150 -11.55 -7.53 -2.87
N LEU A 151 -11.14 -6.91 -3.96
CA LEU A 151 -12.04 -6.37 -4.96
C LEU A 151 -11.80 -7.03 -6.31
N ALA A 152 -12.84 -7.69 -6.83
CA ALA A 152 -12.79 -8.45 -8.06
C ALA A 152 -13.96 -8.04 -8.96
N ASP A 153 -13.76 -6.99 -9.75
CA ASP A 153 -14.83 -6.43 -10.57
C ASP A 153 -15.27 -7.38 -11.69
N ASN A 154 -14.33 -7.78 -12.55
CA ASN A 154 -14.61 -8.76 -13.61
C ASN A 154 -14.61 -10.20 -13.05
N PRO A 155 -15.55 -11.07 -13.46
CA PRO A 155 -15.54 -12.46 -13.04
C PRO A 155 -14.36 -13.19 -13.69
N HIS A 156 -13.42 -13.66 -12.87
CA HIS A 156 -12.22 -14.38 -13.34
C HIS A 156 -11.87 -15.52 -12.37
N GLY A 157 -11.42 -16.66 -12.92
CA GLY A 157 -11.17 -17.89 -12.14
C GLY A 157 -10.02 -17.79 -11.13
N GLY A 158 -9.12 -16.81 -11.30
CA GLY A 158 -7.99 -16.55 -10.40
C GLY A 158 -8.41 -16.32 -8.93
N ILE A 159 -9.63 -15.81 -8.69
CA ILE A 159 -10.15 -15.58 -7.34
C ILE A 159 -10.20 -16.88 -6.50
N CYS A 160 -10.40 -18.02 -7.15
CA CYS A 160 -10.52 -19.31 -6.49
C CYS A 160 -9.24 -19.72 -5.78
N LEU A 161 -8.07 -19.31 -6.29
CA LEU A 161 -6.78 -19.62 -5.66
C LEU A 161 -6.64 -18.86 -4.33
N LEU A 162 -6.92 -17.56 -4.34
CA LEU A 162 -6.93 -16.73 -3.14
C LEU A 162 -7.94 -17.24 -2.12
N ALA A 163 -9.19 -17.46 -2.55
CA ALA A 163 -10.26 -17.97 -1.68
C ALA A 163 -9.92 -19.33 -1.06
N SER A 164 -9.36 -20.26 -1.84
CA SER A 164 -8.97 -21.59 -1.34
C SER A 164 -7.85 -21.50 -0.31
N SER A 165 -6.89 -20.60 -0.50
CA SER A 165 -5.76 -20.42 0.42
C SER A 165 -6.22 -19.84 1.76
N ILE A 166 -7.12 -18.84 1.72
CA ILE A 166 -7.74 -18.28 2.93
C ILE A 166 -8.61 -19.32 3.65
N PHE A 167 -9.38 -20.12 2.89
CA PHE A 167 -10.25 -21.15 3.46
C PHE A 167 -9.47 -22.28 4.15
N GLN A 168 -8.24 -22.59 3.71
CA GLN A 168 -7.38 -23.58 4.38
C GLN A 168 -6.99 -23.18 5.81
N ASP A 169 -7.03 -21.88 6.12
CA ASP A 169 -6.81 -21.33 7.47
C ASP A 169 -8.12 -21.12 8.26
N ASP A 170 -9.24 -21.74 7.83
CA ASP A 170 -10.58 -21.60 8.44
C ASP A 170 -11.11 -20.15 8.43
N ALA A 171 -10.75 -19.39 7.39
CA ALA A 171 -11.18 -18.02 7.19
C ALA A 171 -12.03 -17.86 5.92
N VAL A 172 -12.72 -16.72 5.81
CA VAL A 172 -13.60 -16.38 4.68
C VAL A 172 -13.02 -15.19 3.93
N LEU A 173 -12.92 -15.33 2.60
CA LEU A 173 -12.63 -14.22 1.69
C LEU A 173 -13.92 -13.50 1.32
N GLU A 174 -14.00 -12.22 1.66
CA GLU A 174 -15.06 -11.30 1.28
C GLU A 174 -14.68 -10.60 -0.03
N VAL A 175 -15.51 -10.77 -1.08
CA VAL A 175 -15.21 -10.28 -2.44
C VAL A 175 -16.12 -9.10 -2.77
N LEU A 176 -15.53 -7.91 -2.89
CA LEU A 176 -16.20 -6.67 -3.25
C LEU A 176 -16.36 -6.56 -4.77
N ALA A 177 -17.42 -5.85 -5.19
CA ALA A 177 -17.73 -5.55 -6.59
C ALA A 177 -17.90 -6.74 -7.55
N TRP A 178 -18.04 -7.97 -7.02
CA TRP A 178 -18.07 -9.19 -7.85
C TRP A 178 -19.04 -9.11 -9.03
N ASN A 179 -18.58 -9.56 -10.20
CA ASN A 179 -19.35 -9.65 -11.43
C ASN A 179 -19.94 -8.30 -11.88
N TYR A 180 -19.08 -7.29 -11.96
CA TYR A 180 -19.39 -5.94 -12.41
C TYR A 180 -20.44 -5.23 -11.56
N SER A 181 -20.55 -5.59 -10.27
CA SER A 181 -21.60 -5.04 -9.44
C SER A 181 -21.49 -3.52 -9.36
N SER A 182 -22.63 -2.86 -9.57
CA SER A 182 -22.81 -1.42 -9.38
C SER A 182 -23.41 -1.06 -8.03
N THR A 183 -23.75 -2.06 -7.22
CA THR A 183 -24.52 -1.91 -6.00
C THR A 183 -23.77 -2.56 -4.84
N PHE A 184 -23.60 -1.82 -3.75
CA PHE A 184 -22.97 -2.30 -2.53
C PHE A 184 -23.82 -3.36 -1.82
N PHE A 185 -23.24 -4.03 -0.82
CA PHE A 185 -23.89 -5.10 -0.04
C PHE A 185 -25.15 -4.64 0.72
N ASP A 186 -25.29 -3.35 0.99
CA ASP A 186 -26.46 -2.76 1.65
C ASP A 186 -27.54 -2.25 0.66
N GLY A 187 -27.36 -2.52 -0.64
CA GLY A 187 -28.28 -2.09 -1.70
C GLY A 187 -28.09 -0.65 -2.18
N SER A 188 -27.17 0.12 -1.60
CA SER A 188 -26.85 1.48 -2.07
C SER A 188 -25.81 1.47 -3.21
N THR A 189 -25.54 2.62 -3.83
CA THR A 189 -24.59 2.74 -4.94
C THR A 189 -23.88 4.10 -4.93
N CYS A 190 -22.68 4.14 -5.49
CA CYS A 190 -21.95 5.38 -5.80
C CYS A 190 -22.22 5.91 -7.22
N GLY A 191 -23.27 5.40 -7.89
CA GLY A 191 -23.68 5.84 -9.23
C GLY A 191 -22.70 5.41 -10.31
N GLU A 192 -22.40 6.32 -11.25
CA GLU A 192 -21.50 6.03 -12.38
C GLU A 192 -20.12 5.55 -11.92
N ALA A 193 -19.62 5.97 -10.76
CA ALA A 193 -18.32 5.54 -10.23
C ALA A 193 -18.30 4.06 -9.79
N CYS A 194 -19.47 3.42 -9.68
CA CYS A 194 -19.62 2.03 -9.27
C CYS A 194 -19.92 1.08 -10.43
N HIS A 195 -20.20 1.56 -11.65
CA HIS A 195 -20.42 0.67 -12.79
C HIS A 195 -19.22 -0.26 -13.08
N GLY A 196 -19.44 -1.33 -13.84
CA GLY A 196 -18.38 -2.26 -14.22
C GLY A 196 -17.31 -1.59 -15.08
N ASN A 197 -16.03 -1.82 -14.78
CA ASN A 197 -14.90 -1.36 -15.58
C ASN A 197 -14.68 -2.23 -16.84
N GLN A 198 -15.71 -2.35 -17.67
CA GLN A 198 -15.71 -3.26 -18.83
C GLN A 198 -14.70 -2.85 -19.91
N ASP A 199 -14.34 -1.56 -19.96
CA ASP A 199 -13.36 -1.02 -20.89
C ASP A 199 -11.90 -1.11 -20.38
N ASN A 200 -11.67 -1.74 -19.22
CA ASN A 200 -10.36 -1.83 -18.57
C ASN A 200 -9.67 -0.46 -18.39
N ASN A 201 -10.45 0.57 -18.07
CA ASN A 201 -9.92 1.90 -17.79
C ASN A 201 -9.26 1.89 -16.40
N ASN A 202 -7.93 2.07 -16.36
CA ASN A 202 -7.16 2.00 -15.12
C ASN A 202 -7.72 2.97 -14.05
N ARG A 203 -7.82 4.26 -14.37
CA ARG A 203 -8.32 5.28 -13.44
C ARG A 203 -9.68 4.92 -12.87
N TYR A 204 -10.60 4.53 -13.74
CA TYR A 204 -11.95 4.18 -13.35
C TYR A 204 -11.96 2.96 -12.41
N GLY A 205 -11.20 1.91 -12.73
CA GLY A 205 -11.02 0.74 -11.87
C GLY A 205 -10.46 1.09 -10.49
N GLN A 206 -9.42 1.92 -10.43
CA GLN A 206 -8.82 2.34 -9.15
C GLN A 206 -9.79 3.22 -8.34
N GLN A 207 -10.56 4.09 -8.99
CA GLN A 207 -11.59 4.88 -8.31
C GLN A 207 -12.71 3.99 -7.75
N LYS A 208 -13.17 3.01 -8.52
CA LYS A 208 -14.16 2.03 -8.06
C LYS A 208 -13.64 1.28 -6.83
N LYS A 209 -12.37 0.87 -6.84
CA LYS A 209 -11.73 0.21 -5.69
C LYS A 209 -11.87 1.02 -4.41
N LEU A 210 -11.54 2.31 -4.48
CA LEU A 210 -11.63 3.23 -3.34
C LEU A 210 -13.07 3.39 -2.82
N HIS A 211 -14.05 3.56 -3.72
CA HIS A 211 -15.45 3.68 -3.32
C HIS A 211 -15.97 2.42 -2.60
N TRP A 212 -15.63 1.25 -3.12
CA TRP A 212 -16.03 -0.02 -2.50
C TRP A 212 -15.36 -0.28 -1.17
N LEU A 213 -14.05 0.00 -1.06
CA LEU A 213 -13.32 -0.19 0.19
C LEU A 213 -13.77 0.81 1.28
N GLU A 214 -13.99 2.08 0.91
CA GLU A 214 -14.57 3.08 1.82
C GLU A 214 -15.96 2.66 2.29
N HIS A 215 -16.84 2.25 1.37
CA HIS A 215 -18.19 1.82 1.72
C HIS A 215 -18.20 0.59 2.62
N TYR A 216 -17.32 -0.38 2.33
CA TYR A 216 -17.15 -1.58 3.16
C TYR A 216 -16.84 -1.22 4.61
N VAL A 217 -15.81 -0.41 4.85
CA VAL A 217 -15.44 -0.08 6.23
C VAL A 217 -16.46 0.83 6.91
N GLU A 218 -17.11 1.74 6.18
CA GLU A 218 -18.05 2.70 6.77
C GLU A 218 -19.45 2.12 7.03
N LYS A 219 -19.89 1.12 6.25
CA LYS A 219 -21.30 0.68 6.24
C LYS A 219 -21.51 -0.78 6.63
N ASN A 220 -20.48 -1.59 6.74
CA ASN A 220 -20.63 -2.96 7.20
C ASN A 220 -20.88 -2.97 8.72
N SER A 221 -22.09 -3.34 9.13
CA SER A 221 -22.50 -3.42 10.55
C SER A 221 -21.78 -4.50 11.33
N ASP A 222 -21.19 -5.47 10.64
CA ASP A 222 -20.53 -6.63 11.24
C ASP A 222 -19.02 -6.38 11.45
N LEU A 223 -18.54 -5.15 11.17
CA LEU A 223 -17.18 -4.70 11.43
C LEU A 223 -17.10 -3.93 12.75
N ASP A 224 -16.38 -4.50 13.71
CA ASP A 224 -16.00 -3.83 14.94
C ASP A 224 -14.75 -2.94 14.71
N ASP A 225 -14.65 -1.81 15.41
CA ASP A 225 -13.48 -0.91 15.33
C ASP A 225 -12.16 -1.61 15.73
N ASP A 226 -12.22 -2.69 16.50
CA ASP A 226 -11.07 -3.51 16.93
C ASP A 226 -10.76 -4.67 15.98
N ASP A 227 -11.59 -4.94 14.98
CA ASP A 227 -11.28 -5.96 13.97
C ASP A 227 -10.13 -5.47 13.07
N LEU A 228 -9.35 -6.41 12.53
CA LEU A 228 -8.38 -6.16 11.46
C LEU A 228 -9.02 -6.44 10.11
N VAL A 229 -8.64 -5.66 9.11
CA VAL A 229 -8.96 -5.91 7.70
C VAL A 229 -7.65 -6.12 6.94
N LEU A 230 -7.51 -7.28 6.31
CA LEU A 230 -6.50 -7.53 5.28
C LEU A 230 -7.14 -7.33 3.90
N PHE A 231 -6.86 -6.20 3.27
CA PHE A 231 -7.23 -5.93 1.89
C PHE A 231 -6.09 -6.32 0.95
N THR A 232 -6.41 -6.99 -0.16
CA THR A 232 -5.46 -7.30 -1.24
C THR A 232 -6.11 -7.16 -2.62
N ASP A 233 -5.32 -6.88 -3.65
CA ASP A 233 -5.76 -7.04 -5.04
C ASP A 233 -6.12 -8.50 -5.35
N ALA A 234 -7.02 -8.69 -6.33
CA ALA A 234 -7.67 -10.00 -6.52
C ALA A 234 -6.91 -10.97 -7.44
N TRP A 235 -6.12 -10.46 -8.39
CA TRP A 235 -5.72 -11.24 -9.57
C TRP A 235 -4.25 -11.67 -9.56
N ASP A 236 -3.39 -10.89 -8.93
CA ASP A 236 -1.94 -11.04 -8.93
C ASP A 236 -1.40 -11.30 -7.51
N VAL A 237 -2.24 -11.83 -6.62
CA VAL A 237 -1.93 -12.12 -5.22
C VAL A 237 -2.01 -13.62 -4.94
N ILE A 238 -1.01 -14.12 -4.22
CA ILE A 238 -0.93 -15.50 -3.74
C ILE A 238 -0.59 -15.49 -2.26
N VAL A 239 -1.29 -16.30 -1.47
CA VAL A 239 -1.01 -16.49 -0.04
C VAL A 239 0.00 -17.63 0.11
N GLN A 240 1.15 -17.35 0.73
CA GLN A 240 2.26 -18.31 0.85
C GLN A 240 2.50 -18.85 2.26
N SER A 241 1.89 -18.23 3.28
CA SER A 241 2.05 -18.61 4.69
C SER A 241 0.71 -18.52 5.40
N SER A 242 0.60 -19.23 6.52
CA SER A 242 -0.58 -19.15 7.37
C SER A 242 -0.84 -17.71 7.84
N THR A 243 -2.11 -17.33 7.75
CA THR A 243 -2.67 -16.05 8.15
C THR A 243 -2.73 -15.85 9.67
N GLN A 244 -2.54 -16.91 10.45
CA GLN A 244 -2.56 -16.86 11.92
C GLN A 244 -1.50 -15.92 12.53
N LYS A 245 -0.41 -15.63 11.80
CA LYS A 245 0.66 -14.73 12.24
C LYS A 245 0.35 -13.25 12.03
N LEU A 246 -0.71 -12.92 11.27
CA LEU A 246 -0.98 -11.53 10.86
C LEU A 246 -1.21 -10.60 12.03
N THR A 247 -1.88 -11.06 13.10
CA THR A 247 -2.10 -10.26 14.31
C THR A 247 -0.79 -9.91 15.02
N ASP A 248 0.13 -10.89 15.16
CA ASP A 248 1.43 -10.66 15.80
C ASP A 248 2.31 -9.73 14.96
N LEU A 249 2.31 -9.92 13.63
CA LEU A 249 3.01 -9.04 12.70
C LEU A 249 2.44 -7.62 12.73
N PHE A 250 1.11 -7.49 12.79
CA PHE A 250 0.45 -6.20 12.91
C PHE A 250 0.93 -5.46 14.16
N LEU A 251 0.81 -6.09 15.34
CA LEU A 251 1.21 -5.50 16.61
C LEU A 251 2.71 -5.18 16.67
N LYS A 252 3.56 -6.01 16.06
CA LYS A 252 4.99 -5.75 15.94
C LYS A 252 5.26 -4.46 15.16
N HIS A 253 4.64 -4.29 14.00
CA HIS A 253 4.86 -3.14 13.12
C HIS A 253 4.23 -1.85 13.68
N THR A 254 3.06 -1.94 14.32
CA THR A 254 2.35 -0.78 14.90
C THR A 254 2.75 -0.46 16.33
N GLN A 255 3.73 -1.17 16.91
CA GLN A 255 4.22 -0.96 18.28
C GLN A 255 3.15 -1.24 19.35
N GLY A 256 2.25 -2.18 19.09
CA GLY A 256 1.14 -2.50 19.98
C GLY A 256 0.05 -1.42 20.02
N GLU A 257 0.05 -0.49 19.06
CA GLU A 257 -0.99 0.52 18.90
C GLU A 257 -1.91 0.18 17.71
N ARG A 258 -3.03 0.91 17.61
CA ARG A 258 -3.85 0.94 16.40
C ARG A 258 -3.04 1.50 15.23
N GLY A 259 -3.39 1.11 14.01
CA GLY A 259 -2.72 1.61 12.83
C GLY A 259 -3.05 0.84 11.56
N LEU A 260 -2.26 1.13 10.52
CA LEU A 260 -2.34 0.54 9.21
C LEU A 260 -0.93 0.16 8.75
N ILE A 261 -0.83 -0.93 8.00
CA ILE A 261 0.41 -1.37 7.35
C ILE A 261 0.09 -1.55 5.88
N PHE A 262 0.77 -0.78 5.03
CA PHE A 262 0.71 -0.95 3.59
C PHE A 262 1.84 -1.85 3.10
N ASN A 263 1.63 -2.52 1.97
CA ASN A 263 2.73 -3.19 1.28
C ASN A 263 3.84 -2.20 0.94
N GLY A 264 5.09 -2.64 1.11
CA GLY A 264 6.27 -1.86 0.76
C GLY A 264 6.72 -2.13 -0.67
N GLU A 265 7.12 -1.07 -1.36
CA GLU A 265 7.78 -1.15 -2.66
C GLU A 265 9.18 -0.53 -2.63
N PRO A 266 10.12 -1.04 -3.45
CA PRO A 266 11.47 -0.48 -3.55
C PRO A 266 11.51 0.84 -4.34
N THR A 267 10.40 1.24 -4.97
CA THR A 267 10.30 2.48 -5.73
C THR A 267 8.96 3.18 -5.59
N CYS A 268 8.96 4.46 -5.92
CA CYS A 268 7.79 5.33 -6.05
C CYS A 268 7.30 5.40 -7.52
N GLY A 269 7.50 4.29 -8.26
CA GLY A 269 7.38 4.22 -9.72
C GLY A 269 5.97 4.43 -10.26
N ASP A 270 4.97 3.84 -9.61
CA ASP A 270 3.56 3.96 -10.01
C ASP A 270 2.90 5.27 -9.57
N SER A 271 3.71 6.25 -9.12
CA SER A 271 3.24 7.55 -8.64
C SER A 271 4.10 8.73 -9.11
N PHE A 272 4.89 9.35 -8.22
CA PHE A 272 5.60 10.60 -8.49
C PHE A 272 6.88 10.39 -9.32
N ASN A 273 7.42 9.16 -9.37
CA ASN A 273 8.49 8.81 -10.31
C ASN A 273 7.97 8.27 -11.64
N ASN A 274 6.65 8.26 -11.87
CA ASN A 274 6.09 7.86 -13.16
C ASN A 274 6.65 8.76 -14.27
N ASP A 275 6.97 8.15 -15.41
CA ASP A 275 7.50 8.86 -16.56
C ASP A 275 6.41 9.60 -17.35
N GLY A 276 6.82 10.37 -18.35
CA GLY A 276 5.90 11.04 -19.27
C GLY A 276 5.13 12.23 -18.68
N MET A 277 4.09 12.64 -19.40
CA MET A 277 3.36 13.88 -19.12
C MET A 277 2.56 13.83 -17.82
N TYR A 278 2.04 12.67 -17.45
CA TYR A 278 1.30 12.50 -16.21
C TYR A 278 2.20 12.70 -15.00
N GLY A 279 3.34 12.00 -14.95
CA GLY A 279 4.34 12.20 -13.90
C GLY A 279 4.89 13.62 -13.85
N TYR A 280 5.08 14.28 -15.00
CA TYR A 280 5.46 15.71 -15.03
C TYR A 280 4.42 16.60 -14.34
N LYS A 281 3.12 16.39 -14.63
CA LYS A 281 2.02 17.14 -13.99
C LYS A 281 1.99 16.92 -12.47
N LEU A 282 2.20 15.69 -12.00
CA LEU A 282 2.32 15.38 -10.58
C LEU A 282 3.50 16.14 -9.96
N ARG A 283 4.67 16.07 -10.57
CA ARG A 283 5.88 16.68 -10.03
C ARG A 283 5.83 18.22 -10.00
N ALA A 284 5.07 18.83 -10.90
CA ALA A 284 4.85 20.27 -10.96
C ALA A 284 3.92 20.83 -9.86
N LYS A 285 3.15 19.99 -9.18
CA LYS A 285 2.25 20.39 -8.08
C LYS A 285 2.99 20.38 -6.73
N ALA A 286 2.42 21.00 -5.71
CA ALA A 286 2.94 21.00 -4.35
C ALA A 286 1.86 20.66 -3.31
N TRP A 287 2.29 20.07 -2.19
CA TRP A 287 1.41 19.62 -1.11
C TRP A 287 1.93 20.06 0.25
N ASN A 288 1.02 20.41 1.16
CA ASN A 288 1.36 20.68 2.55
C ASN A 288 1.50 19.36 3.31
N ILE A 289 2.74 18.96 3.62
CA ILE A 289 3.03 17.67 4.25
C ILE A 289 3.62 17.82 5.66
N ARG A 290 3.54 16.73 6.42
CA ARG A 290 4.14 16.54 7.74
C ARG A 290 4.63 15.09 7.86
N LEU A 291 5.87 14.90 8.29
CA LEU A 291 6.39 13.54 8.54
C LEU A 291 5.89 13.01 9.89
N GLU A 292 5.84 13.89 10.90
CA GLU A 292 5.41 13.59 12.27
C GLU A 292 4.23 14.48 12.70
N PRO A 293 3.37 14.04 13.65
CA PRO A 293 2.18 14.79 14.07
C PRO A 293 2.47 16.22 14.55
N ASN A 294 3.58 16.39 15.26
CA ASN A 294 3.96 17.64 15.92
C ASN A 294 4.75 18.60 15.00
N GLN A 295 4.96 18.24 13.73
CA GLN A 295 5.63 19.12 12.77
C GLN A 295 4.66 20.15 12.20
N THR A 296 5.16 21.37 12.00
CA THR A 296 4.45 22.38 11.20
C THR A 296 4.33 21.87 9.76
N PRO A 297 3.13 21.94 9.13
CA PRO A 297 2.98 21.63 7.72
C PRO A 297 3.93 22.46 6.85
N ARG A 298 4.57 21.81 5.89
CA ARG A 298 5.45 22.48 4.91
C ARG A 298 5.00 22.17 3.50
N LEU A 299 5.02 23.20 2.65
CA LEU A 299 4.72 23.04 1.22
C LEU A 299 5.91 22.37 0.52
N VAL A 300 5.66 21.22 -0.09
CA VAL A 300 6.68 20.41 -0.77
C VAL A 300 6.23 20.13 -2.20
N GLY A 301 7.09 20.44 -3.17
CA GLY A 301 6.84 20.13 -4.58
C GLY A 301 6.86 18.63 -4.86
N GLY A 302 6.13 18.18 -5.88
CA GLY A 302 5.95 16.78 -6.24
C GLY A 302 7.24 16.04 -6.55
N HIS A 303 8.24 16.74 -7.09
CA HIS A 303 9.60 16.22 -7.27
C HIS A 303 10.23 15.67 -5.98
N TYR A 304 9.78 16.12 -4.81
CA TYR A 304 10.33 15.73 -3.51
C TYR A 304 9.40 14.82 -2.70
N MET A 305 8.24 14.43 -3.24
CA MET A 305 7.27 13.60 -2.52
C MET A 305 7.83 12.21 -2.22
N CYS A 306 8.50 11.55 -3.17
CA CYS A 306 9.12 10.24 -2.91
C CYS A 306 10.20 10.31 -1.82
N ASN A 307 11.01 11.38 -1.79
CA ASN A 307 12.00 11.60 -0.73
C ASN A 307 11.31 11.83 0.63
N ALA A 308 10.17 12.52 0.66
CA ALA A 308 9.40 12.71 1.87
C ALA A 308 8.78 11.39 2.36
N ILE A 309 8.29 10.53 1.46
CA ILE A 309 7.81 9.18 1.80
C ILE A 309 8.97 8.39 2.40
N ALA A 310 10.11 8.29 1.71
CA ALA A 310 11.29 7.58 2.21
C ALA A 310 11.74 8.10 3.58
N ALA A 311 11.76 9.41 3.78
CA ALA A 311 12.15 10.02 5.05
C ALA A 311 11.15 9.69 6.18
N LYS A 312 9.84 9.74 5.92
CA LYS A 312 8.82 9.35 6.90
C LYS A 312 8.90 7.87 7.23
N THR A 313 9.05 7.03 6.22
CA THR A 313 9.18 5.58 6.39
C THR A 313 10.42 5.25 7.22
N ALA A 314 11.56 5.89 6.94
CA ALA A 314 12.78 5.72 7.72
C ALA A 314 12.65 6.24 9.18
N SER A 315 11.82 7.25 9.44
CA SER A 315 11.63 7.77 10.80
C SER A 315 10.65 6.95 11.64
N ASN A 316 9.68 6.29 11.00
CA ASN A 316 8.55 5.68 11.71
C ASN A 316 8.48 4.15 11.61
N THR A 317 9.34 3.51 10.81
CA THR A 317 9.40 2.06 10.64
C THR A 317 10.41 1.44 11.59
N LEU A 318 10.00 0.39 12.32
CA LEU A 318 10.87 -0.36 13.21
C LEU A 318 11.63 -1.49 12.53
N VAL A 319 10.95 -2.23 11.65
CA VAL A 319 11.53 -3.38 10.96
C VAL A 319 12.16 -2.86 9.69
N ALA A 320 13.49 -2.84 9.60
CA ALA A 320 14.19 -2.32 8.44
C ALA A 320 14.18 -3.32 7.28
N GLY A 321 14.05 -2.81 6.06
CA GLY A 321 14.15 -3.57 4.82
C GLY A 321 14.34 -2.66 3.61
N PRO A 322 14.47 -3.24 2.41
CA PRO A 322 14.81 -2.50 1.20
C PRO A 322 13.64 -1.69 0.62
N ASN A 323 12.41 -2.00 1.02
CA ASN A 323 11.23 -1.29 0.55
C ASN A 323 11.04 0.00 1.35
N TRP A 324 10.54 1.07 0.72
CA TRP A 324 10.37 2.35 1.41
C TRP A 324 9.18 3.16 0.91
N SER A 325 8.69 2.84 -0.29
CA SER A 325 7.52 3.46 -0.88
C SER A 325 6.26 2.70 -0.48
N LEU A 326 5.16 3.43 -0.34
CA LEU A 326 3.85 2.86 -0.02
C LEU A 326 3.23 2.37 -1.32
N GLY A 327 2.91 1.08 -1.37
CA GLY A 327 2.07 0.49 -2.41
C GLY A 327 0.61 0.38 -1.95
N SER A 328 -0.33 0.37 -2.90
CA SER A 328 -1.78 0.31 -2.61
C SER A 328 -2.40 -1.09 -2.69
N GLY A 329 -1.68 -2.07 -3.24
CA GLY A 329 -2.21 -3.41 -3.51
C GLY A 329 -2.42 -4.29 -2.27
N GLY A 330 -1.87 -3.90 -1.11
CA GLY A 330 -2.02 -4.64 0.15
C GLY A 330 -2.11 -3.71 1.36
N ILE A 331 -3.14 -3.92 2.20
CA ILE A 331 -3.37 -3.16 3.43
C ILE A 331 -3.73 -4.13 4.55
N LEU A 332 -3.05 -4.04 5.69
CA LEU A 332 -3.46 -4.67 6.94
C LEU A 332 -3.67 -3.59 8.01
N GLY A 333 -4.84 -3.48 8.59
CA GLY A 333 -5.00 -2.60 9.75
C GLY A 333 -6.34 -2.67 10.45
N ASP A 334 -6.42 -1.99 11.60
CA ASP A 334 -7.66 -1.97 12.38
C ASP A 334 -8.72 -1.09 11.71
N VAL A 335 -9.99 -1.49 11.86
CA VAL A 335 -11.13 -0.82 11.22
C VAL A 335 -11.20 0.67 11.58
N GLN A 336 -10.92 1.05 12.83
CA GLN A 336 -10.96 2.45 13.24
C GLN A 336 -9.93 3.29 12.47
N SER A 337 -8.67 2.83 12.43
CA SER A 337 -7.60 3.49 11.68
C SER A 337 -7.86 3.51 10.17
N LEU A 338 -8.40 2.42 9.63
CA LEU A 338 -8.72 2.30 8.20
C LEU A 338 -9.82 3.29 7.78
N ARG A 339 -10.89 3.41 8.57
CA ARG A 339 -11.94 4.45 8.39
C ARG A 339 -11.32 5.85 8.40
N ALA A 340 -10.53 6.16 9.44
CA ALA A 340 -9.90 7.46 9.56
C ALA A 340 -9.01 7.80 8.35
N PHE A 341 -8.23 6.83 7.87
CA PHE A 341 -7.33 7.03 6.74
C PHE A 341 -8.07 7.15 5.41
N LEU A 342 -9.04 6.28 5.14
CA LEU A 342 -9.83 6.34 3.91
C LEU A 342 -10.63 7.64 3.79
N ARG A 343 -11.15 8.17 4.90
CA ARG A 343 -11.75 9.52 4.90
C ARG A 343 -10.77 10.61 4.45
N ARG A 344 -9.48 10.51 4.81
CA ARG A 344 -8.44 11.44 4.32
C ARG A 344 -8.17 11.25 2.83
N VAL A 345 -8.07 10.00 2.38
CA VAL A 345 -7.90 9.63 0.96
C VAL A 345 -9.07 10.21 0.13
N THR A 346 -10.30 10.02 0.58
CA THR A 346 -11.51 10.57 -0.06
C THR A 346 -11.50 12.10 -0.10
N ALA A 347 -11.11 12.76 0.98
CA ALA A 347 -11.00 14.22 1.00
C ALA A 347 -10.00 14.74 -0.04
N ILE A 348 -8.85 14.07 -0.21
CA ILE A 348 -7.85 14.41 -1.23
C ILE A 348 -8.42 14.20 -2.64
N ARG A 349 -9.11 13.08 -2.89
CA ARG A 349 -9.76 12.79 -4.17
C ARG A 349 -10.78 13.87 -4.54
N ILE A 350 -11.70 14.20 -3.62
CA ILE A 350 -12.74 15.22 -3.83
C ILE A 350 -12.10 16.58 -4.13
N ALA A 351 -11.06 16.97 -3.39
CA ALA A 351 -10.34 18.22 -3.63
C ALA A 351 -9.70 18.25 -5.03
N GLN A 352 -9.10 17.15 -5.48
CA GLN A 352 -8.52 17.07 -6.82
C GLN A 352 -9.58 17.12 -7.93
N GLU A 353 -10.72 16.45 -7.73
CA GLU A 353 -11.83 16.48 -8.69
C GLU A 353 -12.46 17.88 -8.79
N GLU A 354 -12.58 18.60 -7.67
CA GLU A 354 -13.03 19.99 -7.66
C GLU A 354 -12.04 20.90 -8.39
N GLU A 355 -10.74 20.76 -8.12
CA GLU A 355 -9.70 21.51 -8.81
C GLU A 355 -9.70 21.25 -10.32
N PHE A 356 -9.89 20.00 -10.73
CA PHE A 356 -10.04 19.64 -12.14
C PHE A 356 -11.26 20.30 -12.77
N ARG A 357 -12.42 20.28 -12.09
CA ARG A 357 -13.64 20.94 -12.58
C ARG A 357 -13.45 22.45 -12.75
N GLN A 358 -12.78 23.11 -11.81
CA GLN A 358 -12.60 24.57 -11.81
C GLN A 358 -11.48 25.06 -12.73
N HIS A 359 -10.36 24.35 -12.77
CA HIS A 359 -9.12 24.83 -13.39
C HIS A 359 -8.65 23.95 -14.55
N GLN A 360 -9.40 22.90 -14.92
CA GLN A 360 -9.08 21.98 -16.01
C GLN A 360 -7.67 21.40 -15.90
N THR A 361 -7.27 21.01 -14.68
CA THR A 361 -5.94 20.45 -14.39
C THR A 361 -5.82 19.00 -14.87
N PHE A 362 -5.68 18.05 -13.96
CA PHE A 362 -5.65 16.63 -14.25
C PHE A 362 -6.31 15.86 -13.11
N LEU A 363 -6.68 14.61 -13.35
CA LEU A 363 -7.19 13.72 -12.31
C LEU A 363 -6.09 12.74 -11.91
N PHE A 364 -6.14 12.25 -10.68
CA PHE A 364 -5.26 11.14 -10.31
C PHE A 364 -5.67 9.88 -11.06
N GLU A 365 -4.69 9.18 -11.63
CA GLU A 365 -4.89 7.97 -12.44
C GLU A 365 -4.93 6.70 -11.60
N GLY A 366 -4.36 6.72 -10.39
CA GLY A 366 -4.30 5.56 -9.51
C GLY A 366 -4.57 5.89 -8.05
N ASP A 367 -4.99 4.88 -7.30
CA ASP A 367 -5.26 4.94 -5.86
C ASP A 367 -3.96 5.16 -5.04
N GLN A 368 -2.84 4.59 -5.50
CA GLN A 368 -1.51 4.71 -4.89
C GLN A 368 -1.11 6.16 -4.58
N ILE A 369 -1.37 7.09 -5.51
CA ILE A 369 -1.04 8.51 -5.33
C ILE A 369 -1.85 9.12 -4.18
N LEU A 370 -3.14 8.77 -4.09
CA LEU A 370 -4.01 9.26 -3.04
C LEU A 370 -3.56 8.74 -1.66
N PHE A 371 -3.21 7.46 -1.57
CA PHE A 371 -2.68 6.87 -0.34
C PHE A 371 -1.34 7.48 0.07
N GLN A 372 -0.43 7.72 -0.87
CA GLN A 372 0.86 8.35 -0.59
C GLN A 372 0.73 9.81 -0.13
N ILE A 373 -0.20 10.58 -0.72
CA ILE A 373 -0.50 11.93 -0.23
C ILE A 373 -1.12 11.86 1.16
N ALA A 374 -2.07 10.96 1.41
CA ALA A 374 -2.69 10.77 2.72
C ALA A 374 -1.65 10.40 3.79
N TYR A 375 -0.72 9.50 3.44
CA TYR A 375 0.40 9.10 4.29
C TYR A 375 1.22 10.31 4.75
N LEU A 376 1.45 11.30 3.90
CA LEU A 376 2.24 12.49 4.24
C LEU A 376 1.42 13.66 4.81
N THR A 377 0.09 13.65 4.70
CA THR A 377 -0.79 14.75 5.15
C THR A 377 -1.50 14.46 6.46
N ALA A 378 -1.66 13.19 6.81
CA ALA A 378 -2.29 12.71 8.04
C ALA A 378 -1.30 11.93 8.94
N PRO A 379 -0.19 12.56 9.42
CA PRO A 379 0.76 11.90 10.30
C PRO A 379 0.18 11.46 11.64
N GLU A 380 -0.96 12.02 12.06
CA GLU A 380 -1.67 11.60 13.28
C GLU A 380 -2.22 10.17 13.23
N ILE A 381 -2.33 9.58 12.04
CA ILE A 381 -2.72 8.18 11.86
C ILE A 381 -1.44 7.34 11.80
N ASN A 382 -1.36 6.30 12.63
CA ASN A 382 -0.21 5.40 12.70
C ASN A 382 -0.14 4.47 11.47
N VAL A 383 0.29 5.03 10.35
CA VAL A 383 0.49 4.29 9.10
C VAL A 383 1.95 3.86 8.98
N LYS A 384 2.16 2.59 8.68
CA LYS A 384 3.45 1.93 8.46
C LYS A 384 3.53 1.39 7.05
N ILE A 385 4.76 1.12 6.62
CA ILE A 385 5.07 0.41 5.38
C ILE A 385 5.80 -0.86 5.76
N ASP A 386 5.40 -1.99 5.18
CA ASP A 386 6.10 -3.27 5.37
C ASP A 386 7.43 -3.28 4.61
N THR A 387 8.45 -2.61 5.18
CA THR A 387 9.72 -2.41 4.47
C THR A 387 10.52 -3.70 4.28
N ALA A 388 10.31 -4.68 5.16
CA ALA A 388 10.99 -5.97 5.16
C ALA A 388 10.21 -7.09 4.44
N ALA A 389 9.01 -6.79 3.93
CA ALA A 389 8.12 -7.75 3.29
C ALA A 389 7.78 -8.95 4.19
N GLU A 390 7.53 -8.72 5.48
CA GLU A 390 7.14 -9.77 6.43
C GLU A 390 5.67 -10.19 6.26
N ILE A 391 4.83 -9.31 5.71
CA ILE A 391 3.40 -9.52 5.44
C ILE A 391 3.18 -9.55 3.92
N PHE A 392 3.70 -8.55 3.20
CA PHE A 392 3.47 -8.36 1.78
C PHE A 392 4.78 -8.40 1.00
N PHE A 393 4.94 -9.39 0.12
CA PHE A 393 6.05 -9.47 -0.82
C PHE A 393 5.61 -9.06 -2.22
N VAL A 394 6.04 -7.88 -2.68
CA VAL A 394 5.68 -7.33 -3.99
C VAL A 394 6.74 -7.70 -5.03
N ILE A 395 6.33 -8.38 -6.09
CA ILE A 395 7.16 -8.63 -7.27
C ILE A 395 6.96 -7.48 -8.25
N SER A 396 7.79 -6.44 -8.14
CA SER A 396 7.80 -5.34 -9.10
C SER A 396 8.63 -5.70 -10.33
N TYR A 397 8.43 -4.98 -11.45
CA TYR A 397 9.15 -5.15 -12.73
C TYR A 397 10.69 -5.08 -12.62
N LEU A 398 11.22 -4.64 -11.47
CA LEU A 398 12.65 -4.61 -11.15
C LEU A 398 13.22 -5.99 -10.79
N ILE A 399 12.38 -7.00 -10.55
CA ILE A 399 12.80 -8.40 -10.48
C ILE A 399 12.95 -8.89 -11.93
N GLY A 400 14.10 -8.60 -12.53
CA GLY A 400 14.41 -9.07 -13.89
C GLY A 400 14.45 -10.61 -14.00
N PRO A 401 14.36 -11.16 -15.23
CA PRO A 401 14.54 -12.59 -15.44
C PRO A 401 15.87 -13.06 -14.85
N GLY A 402 15.83 -14.00 -13.89
CA GLY A 402 17.01 -14.56 -13.23
C GLY A 402 17.25 -14.13 -11.78
N VAL A 403 16.46 -13.21 -11.22
CA VAL A 403 16.59 -12.81 -9.80
C VAL A 403 15.95 -13.84 -8.86
N THR A 404 14.91 -14.55 -9.29
CA THR A 404 14.28 -15.65 -8.52
C THR A 404 14.82 -17.03 -8.87
N SER A 405 15.79 -17.15 -9.80
CA SER A 405 16.35 -18.45 -10.20
C SER A 405 17.46 -18.96 -9.29
N SER A 406 17.82 -18.27 -8.20
CA SER A 406 18.57 -18.92 -7.13
C SER A 406 17.59 -19.70 -6.26
N THR A 407 17.26 -20.90 -6.72
CA THR A 407 17.10 -22.05 -5.83
C THR A 407 18.44 -22.22 -5.09
N GLN A 408 18.71 -21.37 -4.08
CA GLN A 408 19.49 -21.82 -2.95
C GLN A 408 18.60 -22.80 -2.23
N THR A 409 18.76 -24.06 -2.59
CA THR A 409 18.56 -25.18 -1.69
C THR A 409 19.13 -24.78 -0.32
N TRP A 410 18.25 -24.39 0.60
CA TRP A 410 18.51 -24.52 2.03
C TRP A 410 18.55 -26.02 2.31
N ASN A 411 19.66 -26.65 1.90
CA ASN A 411 20.06 -27.93 2.44
C ASN A 411 20.51 -27.66 3.86
N GLY A 412 19.81 -28.26 4.81
CA GLY A 412 20.15 -28.20 6.21
C GLY A 412 21.59 -28.61 6.48
N ALA A 413 22.18 -27.98 7.48
CA ALA A 413 23.35 -28.49 8.17
C ALA A 413 23.20 -28.14 9.66
N VAL A 414 22.81 -29.18 10.40
CA VAL A 414 22.96 -29.47 11.85
C VAL A 414 22.50 -28.42 12.86
#